data_AF-A0A1Q3W840-F1
#
_entry.id   AF-A0A1Q3W840-F1
#
_cell.length_a   1.000
_cell.length_b   1.000
_cell.length_c   1.000
_cell.angle_alpha   90.00
_cell.angle_beta   90.00
_cell.angle_gamma   90.00
#
_symmetry.space_group_name_H-M   'P 1'
#
loop_
_entity.id
_entity.type
_entity.pdbx_description
1 polymer ?
#
loop_
_entity_poly.entity_id
_entity_poly.type
_entity_poly.pdbx_seq_one_letter_code
_entity_poly.pdbx_strand_id
1 'polypeptide(L)'
;MLFWFSVCFWVSSLQRSSSANAMLLLGIWLVLLVVMPAVMNNYLTVRYPVPEAQATTLTQRKGYHEKWDLPKAETFDKFYAHYPQFRQLPIVAMPTDWRWYYAMQQLGDDESAEQAGELRQKLGQRETASLTLARFIPTLHTQLQLGELARSGLGNQLRFLEYTGRFHEKSDCISTPKFSVMPLFRRRTGLVFPSKPLPTRHPSVRLLFWPPYSYS
;
A
#
# COMPACT_ATOMS: atom_id res chain seq x y z
N MET A 1 1.37 7.87 -34.67
CA MET A 1 1.01 8.54 -35.93
C MET A 1 0.10 7.72 -36.83
N LEU A 2 0.31 6.40 -36.99
CA LEU A 2 -0.53 5.55 -37.87
C LEU A 2 -2.03 5.57 -37.53
N PHE A 3 -2.41 5.62 -36.25
CA PHE A 3 -3.81 5.76 -35.85
C PHE A 3 -4.46 7.03 -36.40
N TRP A 4 -3.87 8.20 -36.12
CA TRP A 4 -4.39 9.48 -36.61
C TRP A 4 -4.37 9.57 -38.12
N PHE A 5 -3.34 9.02 -38.77
CA PHE A 5 -3.32 8.87 -40.22
C PHE A 5 -4.49 8.03 -40.73
N SER A 6 -4.77 6.89 -40.10
CA SER A 6 -5.89 6.01 -40.48
C SER A 6 -7.24 6.68 -40.29
N VAL A 7 -7.43 7.42 -39.19
CA VAL A 7 -8.67 8.18 -38.93
C VAL A 7 -8.85 9.30 -39.95
N CYS A 8 -7.80 10.10 -40.20
CA CYS A 8 -7.86 11.17 -41.20
C CYS A 8 -8.11 10.61 -42.60
N PHE A 9 -7.41 9.55 -42.99
CA PHE A 9 -7.59 8.88 -44.27
C PHE A 9 -9.02 8.33 -44.43
N TRP A 10 -9.54 7.67 -43.39
CA TRP A 10 -10.90 7.15 -43.39
C TRP A 10 -11.94 8.26 -43.54
N VAL A 11 -11.83 9.36 -42.79
CA VAL A 11 -12.77 10.49 -42.92
C VAL A 11 -12.65 11.14 -44.31
N SER A 12 -11.43 11.34 -44.81
CA SER A 12 -11.21 11.89 -46.15
C SER A 12 -11.73 10.99 -47.26
N SER A 13 -11.77 9.67 -47.06
CA SER A 13 -12.31 8.70 -48.03
C SER A 13 -13.83 8.82 -48.24
N LEU A 14 -14.56 9.48 -47.34
CA LEU A 14 -16.01 9.67 -47.41
C LEU A 14 -16.45 10.69 -48.48
N GLN A 15 -15.49 11.32 -49.18
CA GLN A 15 -15.72 12.29 -50.27
C GLN A 15 -16.69 13.44 -49.93
N ARG A 16 -16.79 13.81 -48.65
CA ARG A 16 -17.60 14.95 -48.20
C ARG A 16 -16.86 16.27 -48.41
N SER A 17 -17.58 17.39 -48.25
CA SER A 17 -16.97 18.73 -48.27
C SER A 17 -15.91 18.87 -47.18
N SER A 18 -14.92 19.74 -47.42
CA SER A 18 -13.84 20.01 -46.47
C SER A 18 -14.36 20.43 -45.09
N SER A 19 -15.40 21.28 -45.06
CA SER A 19 -16.06 21.72 -43.83
C SER A 19 -16.72 20.56 -43.07
N ALA A 20 -17.37 19.63 -43.76
CA ALA A 20 -17.99 18.46 -43.14
C ALA A 20 -16.95 17.50 -42.56
N ASN A 21 -15.83 17.27 -43.27
CA ASN A 21 -14.73 16.43 -42.78
C ASN A 21 -14.08 17.02 -41.52
N ALA A 22 -13.88 18.34 -41.47
CA ALA A 22 -13.35 19.03 -40.29
C ALA A 22 -14.28 18.88 -39.07
N MET A 23 -15.59 19.05 -39.28
CA MET A 23 -16.61 18.87 -38.22
C MET A 23 -16.61 17.43 -37.67
N LEU A 24 -16.50 16.43 -38.56
CA LEU A 24 -16.42 15.01 -38.20
C LEU A 24 -15.17 14.69 -37.40
N LEU A 25 -14.00 15.17 -37.84
CA LEU A 25 -12.73 14.97 -37.12
C LEU A 25 -12.77 15.60 -35.73
N LEU A 26 -13.34 16.81 -35.61
CA LEU A 26 -13.58 17.45 -34.31
C LEU A 26 -14.50 16.60 -33.41
N GLY A 27 -15.58 16.05 -33.96
CA GLY A 27 -16.48 15.17 -33.23
C GLY A 27 -15.80 13.88 -32.74
N ILE A 28 -15.06 13.20 -33.62
CA ILE A 28 -14.29 12.00 -33.27
C ILE A 28 -13.25 12.33 -32.19
N TRP A 29 -12.56 13.45 -32.34
CA TRP A 29 -11.58 13.92 -31.36
C TRP A 29 -12.20 14.15 -29.98
N LEU A 30 -13.39 14.77 -29.94
CA LEU A 30 -14.11 15.05 -28.69
C LEU A 30 -14.61 13.78 -28.01
N VAL A 31 -15.14 12.82 -28.78
CA VAL A 31 -15.53 11.49 -28.28
C VAL A 31 -14.32 10.73 -27.73
N LEU A 32 -13.18 10.76 -28.43
CA LEU A 32 -11.94 10.14 -27.98
C LEU A 32 -11.39 10.77 -26.70
N LEU A 33 -11.63 12.06 -26.47
CA LEU A 33 -11.18 12.73 -25.24
C LEU A 33 -12.11 12.51 -24.05
N VAL A 34 -13.41 12.42 -24.26
CA VAL A 34 -14.39 12.39 -23.16
C VAL A 34 -14.89 10.97 -22.89
N VAL A 35 -15.32 10.27 -23.93
CA VAL A 35 -15.99 8.96 -23.80
C VAL A 35 -14.98 7.84 -23.60
N MET A 36 -13.91 7.84 -24.38
CA MET A 36 -12.89 6.79 -24.33
C MET A 36 -12.24 6.61 -22.94
N PRO A 37 -11.81 7.65 -22.20
CA PRO A 37 -11.24 7.44 -20.87
C PRO A 37 -12.25 6.88 -19.88
N ALA A 38 -13.52 7.31 -19.94
CA ALA A 38 -14.58 6.79 -19.08
C ALA A 38 -14.86 5.31 -19.35
N VAL A 39 -14.97 4.92 -20.62
CA VAL A 39 -15.17 3.52 -21.04
C VAL A 39 -13.99 2.66 -20.64
N MET A 40 -12.75 3.13 -20.86
CA MET A 40 -11.54 2.38 -20.51
C MET A 40 -11.42 2.19 -19.00
N ASN A 41 -11.68 3.24 -18.21
CA ASN A 41 -11.66 3.16 -16.76
C ASN A 41 -12.71 2.16 -16.23
N ASN A 42 -13.93 2.21 -16.79
CA ASN A 42 -14.99 1.28 -16.43
C ASN A 42 -14.61 -0.18 -16.79
N TYR A 43 -14.13 -0.41 -18.02
CA TYR A 43 -13.68 -1.73 -18.47
C TYR A 43 -12.59 -2.31 -17.56
N LEU A 44 -11.58 -1.52 -17.21
CA LEU A 44 -10.51 -1.96 -16.31
C LEU A 44 -11.03 -2.27 -14.90
N THR A 45 -11.99 -1.50 -14.41
CA THR A 45 -12.58 -1.68 -13.07
C THR A 45 -13.44 -2.95 -12.99
N VAL A 46 -14.22 -3.24 -14.03
CA VAL A 46 -15.04 -4.47 -14.11
C VAL A 46 -14.17 -5.69 -14.32
N ARG A 47 -13.14 -5.61 -15.18
CA ARG A 47 -12.30 -6.75 -15.52
C ARG A 47 -11.29 -7.10 -14.43
N TYR A 48 -10.77 -6.10 -13.72
CA TYR A 48 -9.82 -6.25 -12.62
C TYR A 48 -10.39 -5.60 -11.37
N PRO A 49 -11.36 -6.26 -10.69
CA PRO A 49 -11.91 -5.75 -9.45
C PRO A 49 -10.80 -5.72 -8.40
N VAL A 50 -10.35 -4.52 -8.08
CA VAL A 50 -9.49 -4.27 -6.93
C VAL A 50 -10.44 -4.12 -5.74
N PRO A 51 -10.30 -4.90 -4.65
CA PRO A 51 -11.09 -4.72 -3.45
C PRO A 51 -11.10 -3.24 -3.06
N GLU A 52 -12.27 -2.68 -2.80
CA GLU A 52 -12.35 -1.27 -2.42
C GLU A 52 -11.41 -1.00 -1.25
N ALA A 53 -10.62 0.07 -1.36
CA ALA A 53 -9.71 0.50 -0.30
C ALA A 53 -10.41 0.60 1.07
N GLN A 54 -11.72 0.88 1.08
CA GLN A 54 -12.56 0.92 2.27
C GLN A 54 -12.75 -0.45 2.94
N ALA A 55 -13.01 -1.51 2.16
CA ALA A 55 -13.16 -2.87 2.67
C ALA A 55 -11.82 -3.41 3.22
N THR A 56 -10.71 -3.10 2.55
CA THR A 56 -9.37 -3.45 3.01
C THR A 56 -9.00 -2.70 4.30
N THR A 57 -9.32 -1.40 4.40
CA THR A 57 -9.07 -0.61 5.61
C THR A 57 -9.92 -1.10 6.80
N LEU A 58 -11.18 -1.49 6.55
CA LEU A 58 -12.06 -2.04 7.58
C LEU A 58 -11.57 -3.40 8.08
N THR A 59 -11.08 -4.25 7.18
CA THR A 59 -10.52 -5.58 7.52
C THR A 59 -9.21 -5.43 8.29
N GLN A 60 -8.32 -4.54 7.85
CA GLN A 60 -7.08 -4.20 8.56
C GLN A 60 -7.35 -3.64 9.96
N ARG A 61 -8.36 -2.76 10.12
CA ARG A 61 -8.74 -2.24 11.45
C ARG A 61 -9.32 -3.33 12.35
N LYS A 62 -10.17 -4.22 11.84
CA LYS A 62 -10.77 -5.31 12.64
C LYS A 62 -9.72 -6.31 13.09
N GLY A 63 -8.83 -6.74 12.19
CA GLY A 63 -7.73 -7.63 12.52
C GLY A 63 -6.75 -7.01 13.51
N TYR A 64 -6.51 -5.70 13.44
CA TYR A 64 -5.69 -5.00 14.43
C TYR A 64 -6.30 -5.08 15.84
N HIS A 65 -7.62 -4.89 15.97
CA HIS A 65 -8.31 -4.96 17.27
C HIS A 65 -8.29 -6.36 17.88
N GLU A 66 -8.52 -7.40 17.08
CA GLU A 66 -8.52 -8.80 17.52
C GLU A 66 -7.12 -9.26 17.99
N LYS A 67 -6.05 -8.66 17.42
CA LYS A 67 -4.66 -9.00 17.75
C LYS A 67 -4.18 -8.45 19.10
N TRP A 68 -4.83 -7.43 19.65
CA TRP A 68 -4.51 -6.94 21.01
C TRP A 68 -4.95 -7.92 22.11
N ASP A 69 -5.87 -8.83 21.78
CA ASP A 69 -6.44 -9.82 22.71
C ASP A 69 -5.73 -11.18 22.65
N LEU A 70 -4.76 -11.37 21.73
CA LEU A 70 -3.99 -12.62 21.61
C LEU A 70 -3.09 -12.86 22.85
N PRO A 71 -3.03 -14.10 23.37
CA PRO A 71 -2.10 -14.45 24.43
C PRO A 71 -0.66 -14.17 24.00
N LYS A 72 0.11 -13.47 24.86
CA LYS A 72 1.49 -13.07 24.54
C LYS A 72 2.40 -14.24 24.18
N ALA A 73 2.20 -15.40 24.81
CA ALA A 73 2.97 -16.60 24.55
C ALA A 73 2.78 -17.09 23.10
N GLU A 74 1.55 -17.11 22.62
CA GLU A 74 1.23 -17.53 21.24
C GLU A 74 1.84 -16.57 20.21
N THR A 75 1.81 -15.27 20.48
CA THR A 75 2.45 -14.27 19.62
C THR A 75 3.96 -14.50 19.50
N PHE A 76 4.64 -14.78 20.62
CA PHE A 76 6.07 -15.04 20.63
C PHE A 76 6.43 -16.36 19.94
N ASP A 77 5.66 -17.42 20.12
CA ASP A 77 5.91 -18.71 19.47
C ASP A 77 5.89 -18.57 17.94
N LYS A 78 4.89 -17.87 17.39
CA LYS A 78 4.80 -17.57 15.96
C LYS A 78 5.94 -16.67 15.49
N PHE A 79 6.27 -15.63 16.25
CA PHE A 79 7.39 -14.73 15.94
C PHE A 79 8.74 -15.47 15.90
N TYR A 80 9.00 -16.37 16.85
CA TYR A 80 10.23 -17.17 16.89
C TYR A 80 10.27 -18.28 15.84
N ALA A 81 9.12 -18.67 15.28
CA ALA A 81 9.09 -19.53 14.10
C ALA A 81 9.57 -18.77 12.86
N HIS A 82 9.14 -17.51 12.69
CA HIS A 82 9.59 -16.64 11.60
C HIS A 82 11.06 -16.23 11.75
N TYR A 83 11.49 -15.87 12.97
CA TYR A 83 12.84 -15.43 13.28
C TYR A 83 13.52 -16.30 14.35
N PRO A 84 13.99 -17.52 13.99
CA PRO A 84 14.58 -18.45 14.94
C PRO A 84 15.84 -17.92 15.64
N GLN A 85 16.56 -16.98 15.02
CA GLN A 85 17.72 -16.29 15.59
C GLN A 85 17.41 -15.55 16.91
N PHE A 86 16.14 -15.22 17.18
CA PHE A 86 15.77 -14.50 18.39
C PHE A 86 15.38 -15.40 19.58
N ARG A 87 15.32 -16.73 19.40
CA ARG A 87 15.01 -17.69 20.49
C ARG A 87 16.02 -17.69 21.64
N GLN A 88 17.26 -17.32 21.35
CA GLN A 88 18.36 -17.36 22.33
C GLN A 88 18.37 -16.15 23.28
N LEU A 89 17.47 -15.18 23.07
CA LEU A 89 17.41 -13.96 23.88
C LEU A 89 16.56 -14.21 25.14
N PRO A 90 17.08 -13.96 26.35
CA PRO A 90 16.35 -14.23 27.58
C PRO A 90 15.09 -13.37 27.71
N ILE A 91 13.94 -14.02 27.94
CA ILE A 91 12.65 -13.37 28.16
C ILE A 91 12.62 -12.77 29.57
N VAL A 92 13.19 -11.57 29.74
CA VAL A 92 13.04 -10.80 30.98
C VAL A 92 11.62 -10.22 31.03
N ALA A 93 10.77 -10.66 31.95
CA ALA A 93 9.44 -10.07 32.14
C ALA A 93 9.56 -8.57 32.47
N MET A 94 8.92 -7.71 31.67
CA MET A 94 8.85 -6.27 31.88
C MET A 94 7.39 -5.79 31.97
N PRO A 95 7.10 -4.69 32.72
CA PRO A 95 5.75 -4.12 32.83
C PRO A 95 5.15 -3.70 31.48
N THR A 96 5.99 -3.25 30.55
CA THR A 96 5.64 -2.97 29.15
C THR A 96 6.60 -3.74 28.25
N ASP A 97 6.16 -4.90 27.77
CA ASP A 97 6.96 -5.73 26.88
C ASP A 97 6.87 -5.22 25.44
N TRP A 98 7.71 -4.24 25.12
CA TRP A 98 7.81 -3.68 23.77
C TRP A 98 8.20 -4.76 22.72
N ARG A 99 8.79 -5.90 23.13
CA ARG A 99 9.05 -7.03 22.21
C ARG A 99 7.76 -7.67 21.76
N TRP A 100 6.80 -7.79 22.67
CA TRP A 100 5.48 -8.30 22.32
C TRP A 100 4.79 -7.37 21.33
N TYR A 101 4.96 -6.06 21.47
CA TYR A 101 4.43 -5.09 20.50
C TYR A 101 5.01 -5.31 19.09
N TYR A 102 6.33 -5.47 18.98
CA TYR A 102 6.97 -5.82 17.69
C TYR A 102 6.53 -7.18 17.16
N ALA A 103 6.48 -8.21 18.02
CA ALA A 103 6.04 -9.55 17.63
C ALA A 103 4.58 -9.56 17.15
N MET A 104 3.71 -8.77 17.79
CA MET A 104 2.32 -8.59 17.41
C MET A 104 2.18 -7.86 16.07
N GLN A 105 2.99 -6.83 15.83
CA GLN A 105 3.04 -6.15 14.53
C GLN A 105 3.51 -7.08 13.41
N GLN A 106 4.57 -7.85 13.64
CA GLN A 106 5.05 -8.84 12.67
C GLN A 106 4.00 -9.92 12.38
N LEU A 107 3.35 -10.45 13.41
CA LEU A 107 2.24 -11.41 13.22
C LEU A 107 1.07 -10.77 12.46
N GLY A 108 0.84 -9.48 12.70
CA GLY A 108 0.04 -8.57 11.88
C GLY A 108 0.28 -8.74 10.39
N ASP A 109 1.53 -8.51 10.00
CA ASP A 109 2.00 -8.52 8.62
C ASP A 109 1.96 -9.93 8.03
N ASP A 110 2.45 -10.94 8.75
CA ASP A 110 2.51 -12.35 8.31
C ASP A 110 1.14 -12.90 7.92
N GLU A 111 0.11 -12.67 8.75
CA GLU A 111 -1.25 -13.14 8.46
C GLU A 111 -1.91 -12.40 7.28
N SER A 112 -1.47 -11.17 7.02
CA SER A 112 -1.98 -10.38 5.89
C SER A 112 -1.20 -10.62 4.59
N ALA A 113 -0.08 -11.35 4.65
CA ALA A 113 0.85 -11.50 3.54
C ALA A 113 0.21 -12.14 2.30
N GLU A 114 -0.65 -13.14 2.49
CA GLU A 114 -1.38 -13.79 1.40
C GLU A 114 -2.31 -12.80 0.69
N GLN A 115 -3.17 -12.11 1.44
CA GLN A 115 -4.11 -11.12 0.90
C GLN A 115 -3.38 -9.96 0.22
N ALA A 116 -2.28 -9.49 0.82
CA ALA A 116 -1.42 -8.46 0.24
C ALA A 116 -0.77 -8.95 -1.08
N GLY A 117 -0.35 -10.21 -1.12
CA GLY A 117 0.17 -10.87 -2.32
C GLY A 117 -0.86 -10.96 -3.44
N GLU A 118 -2.08 -11.42 -3.14
CA GLU A 118 -3.18 -11.48 -4.11
C GLU A 118 -3.53 -10.09 -4.67
N LEU A 119 -3.62 -9.09 -3.80
CA LEU A 119 -3.88 -7.70 -4.21
C LEU A 119 -2.77 -7.20 -5.15
N ARG A 120 -1.51 -7.41 -4.78
CA ARG A 120 -0.35 -7.04 -5.58
C ARG A 120 -0.38 -7.74 -6.94
N GLN A 121 -0.74 -9.02 -7.00
CA GLN A 121 -0.87 -9.77 -8.24
C GLN A 121 -1.96 -9.18 -9.15
N LYS A 122 -3.15 -8.91 -8.62
CA LYS A 122 -4.27 -8.30 -9.38
C LYS A 122 -3.89 -6.93 -9.93
N LEU A 123 -3.21 -6.10 -9.13
CA LEU A 123 -2.71 -4.80 -9.58
C LEU A 123 -1.63 -4.94 -10.67
N GLY A 124 -0.72 -5.91 -10.56
CA GLY A 124 0.28 -6.19 -11.59
C GLY A 124 -0.34 -6.66 -12.92
N GLN A 125 -1.40 -7.47 -12.85
CA GLN A 125 -2.16 -7.88 -14.04
C GLN A 125 -2.85 -6.68 -14.69
N ARG A 126 -3.47 -5.80 -13.89
CA ARG A 126 -4.10 -4.56 -14.38
C ARG A 126 -3.09 -3.65 -15.06
N GLU A 127 -1.90 -3.48 -14.50
CA GLU A 127 -0.82 -2.70 -15.10
C GLU A 127 -0.40 -3.29 -16.45
N THR A 128 -0.14 -4.60 -16.48
CA THR A 128 0.29 -5.31 -17.70
C THR A 128 -0.76 -5.23 -18.81
N ALA A 129 -2.04 -5.37 -18.46
CA ALA A 129 -3.15 -5.21 -19.40
C ALA A 129 -3.25 -3.78 -19.93
N SER A 130 -3.11 -2.78 -19.05
CA SER A 130 -3.15 -1.36 -19.42
C SER A 130 -2.01 -1.01 -20.39
N LEU A 131 -0.79 -1.45 -20.11
CA LEU A 131 0.37 -1.27 -20.99
C LEU A 131 0.19 -2.00 -22.34
N THR A 132 -0.43 -3.18 -22.32
CA THR A 132 -0.71 -3.93 -23.55
C THR A 132 -1.72 -3.21 -24.44
N LEU A 133 -2.84 -2.74 -23.88
CA LEU A 133 -3.86 -1.98 -24.59
C LEU A 133 -3.31 -0.65 -25.11
N ALA A 134 -2.46 0.00 -24.33
CA ALA A 134 -1.82 1.26 -24.71
C ALA A 134 -0.98 1.15 -26.00
N ARG A 135 -0.47 -0.03 -26.36
CA ARG A 135 0.23 -0.22 -27.65
C ARG A 135 -0.65 0.08 -28.86
N PHE A 136 -1.96 -0.08 -28.73
CA PHE A 136 -2.92 0.10 -29.81
C PHE A 136 -3.75 1.38 -29.67
N ILE A 137 -3.81 1.95 -28.47
CA ILE A 137 -4.64 3.11 -28.13
C ILE A 137 -3.75 4.30 -27.80
N PRO A 138 -3.50 5.23 -28.74
CA PRO A 138 -2.51 6.30 -28.59
C PRO A 138 -2.77 7.22 -27.40
N THR A 139 -4.05 7.50 -27.13
CA THR A 139 -4.51 8.35 -26.02
C THR A 139 -4.20 7.72 -24.66
N LEU A 140 -4.47 6.42 -24.51
CA LEU A 140 -4.11 5.66 -23.32
C LEU A 140 -2.59 5.59 -23.15
N HIS A 141 -1.84 5.40 -24.24
CA HIS A 141 -0.38 5.44 -24.22
C HIS A 141 0.15 6.77 -23.67
N THR A 142 -0.31 7.90 -24.21
CA THR A 142 0.09 9.22 -23.72
C THR A 142 -0.23 9.41 -22.24
N GLN A 143 -1.42 8.98 -21.81
CA GLN A 143 -1.83 9.08 -20.41
C GLN A 143 -0.89 8.29 -19.49
N LEU A 144 -0.55 7.05 -19.85
CA LEU A 144 0.37 6.22 -19.05
C LEU A 144 1.79 6.78 -19.06
N GLN A 145 2.29 7.28 -20.20
CA GLN A 145 3.61 7.90 -20.29
C GLN A 145 3.74 9.14 -19.42
N LEU A 146 2.71 10.00 -19.39
CA LEU A 146 2.67 11.17 -18.50
C LEU A 146 2.67 10.75 -17.03
N GLY A 147 1.95 9.69 -16.68
CA GLY A 147 1.97 9.12 -15.33
C GLY A 147 3.34 8.56 -14.94
N GLU A 148 4.05 7.89 -15.85
CA GLU A 148 5.40 7.41 -15.62
C GLU A 148 6.41 8.56 -15.48
N LEU A 149 6.33 9.60 -16.32
CA LEU A 149 7.16 10.81 -16.22
C LEU A 149 6.95 11.53 -14.88
N ALA A 150 5.69 11.62 -14.43
CA ALA A 150 5.34 12.21 -13.14
C ALA A 150 5.60 11.27 -11.94
N ARG A 151 6.04 10.02 -12.19
CA ARG A 151 6.19 8.96 -11.18
C ARG A 151 4.92 8.65 -10.38
N SER A 152 3.76 8.93 -10.96
CA SER A 152 2.43 8.70 -10.37
C SER A 152 1.70 7.49 -10.97
N GLY A 153 2.30 6.82 -11.96
CA GLY A 153 1.79 5.59 -12.56
C GLY A 153 1.69 4.43 -11.57
N LEU A 154 0.80 3.48 -11.85
CA LEU A 154 0.58 2.29 -11.02
C LEU A 154 1.86 1.44 -10.92
N GLY A 155 2.65 1.32 -11.99
CA GLY A 155 3.95 0.66 -11.95
C GLY A 155 4.95 1.31 -10.97
N ASN A 156 4.94 2.64 -10.82
CA ASN A 156 5.74 3.33 -9.80
C ASN A 156 5.23 3.06 -8.39
N GLN A 157 3.92 3.06 -8.19
CA GLN A 157 3.30 2.75 -6.89
C GLN A 157 3.64 1.32 -6.42
N LEU A 158 3.55 0.33 -7.32
CA LEU A 158 3.88 -1.07 -7.00
C LEU A 158 5.36 -1.25 -6.61
N ARG A 159 6.28 -0.56 -7.31
CA ARG A 159 7.70 -0.53 -6.97
C ARG A 159 7.93 0.15 -5.63
N PHE A 160 7.27 1.27 -5.37
CA PHE A 160 7.35 1.97 -4.09
C PHE A 160 6.97 1.05 -2.93
N LEU A 161 5.83 0.36 -3.02
CA LEU A 161 5.37 -0.59 -2.00
C LEU A 161 6.35 -1.76 -1.80
N GLU A 162 7.01 -2.22 -2.87
CA GLU A 162 8.04 -3.26 -2.77
C GLU A 162 9.30 -2.77 -2.06
N TYR A 163 9.75 -1.55 -2.36
CA TYR A 163 10.92 -0.98 -1.74
C TYR A 163 10.67 -0.65 -0.26
N THR A 164 9.50 -0.12 0.08
CA THR A 164 9.15 0.15 1.48
C THR A 164 8.97 -1.15 2.26
N GLY A 165 8.39 -2.19 1.67
CA GLY A 165 8.32 -3.52 2.30
C GLY A 165 9.71 -4.07 2.65
N ARG A 166 10.62 -4.10 1.67
CA ARG A 166 12.01 -4.55 1.90
C ARG A 166 12.77 -3.66 2.89
N PHE A 167 12.49 -2.36 2.90
CA PHE A 167 13.09 -1.44 3.85
C PHE A 167 12.60 -1.70 5.29
N HIS A 168 11.30 -1.97 5.48
CA HIS A 168 10.75 -2.34 6.77
C HIS A 168 11.38 -3.64 7.28
N GLU A 169 11.38 -4.70 6.47
CA GLU A 169 11.96 -6.00 6.86
C GLU A 169 13.44 -5.88 7.27
N LYS A 170 14.23 -5.11 6.50
CA LYS A 170 15.62 -4.81 6.85
C LYS A 170 15.73 -4.03 8.17
N SER A 171 14.85 -3.06 8.40
CA SER A 171 14.84 -2.23 9.60
C SER A 171 14.47 -3.04 10.85
N ASP A 172 13.51 -3.96 10.71
CA ASP A 172 13.08 -4.87 11.77
C ASP A 172 14.20 -5.85 12.15
N CYS A 173 14.88 -6.42 11.15
CA CYS A 173 16.03 -7.29 11.39
C CYS A 173 17.18 -6.57 12.11
N ILE A 174 17.44 -5.29 11.80
CA ILE A 174 18.50 -4.50 12.47
C ILE A 174 18.10 -4.06 13.88
N SER A 175 16.81 -3.78 14.10
CA SER A 175 16.34 -3.16 15.33
C SER A 175 16.02 -4.18 16.42
N THR A 176 15.45 -5.33 16.05
CA THR A 176 15.08 -6.42 16.98
C THR A 176 16.24 -6.88 17.90
N PRO A 177 17.47 -7.14 17.42
CA PRO A 177 18.58 -7.49 18.30
C PRO A 177 18.94 -6.36 19.29
N LYS A 178 18.95 -5.09 18.82
CA LYS A 178 19.33 -3.92 19.63
C LYS A 178 18.37 -3.70 20.78
N PHE A 179 17.07 -3.83 20.51
CA PHE A 179 16.11 -3.69 21.58
C PHE A 179 16.20 -4.86 22.56
N SER A 180 16.45 -6.08 22.09
CA SER A 180 16.52 -7.26 22.95
C SER A 180 17.71 -7.24 23.93
N VAL A 181 18.79 -6.55 23.59
CA VAL A 181 19.94 -6.30 24.50
C VAL A 181 19.83 -5.02 25.34
N MET A 182 18.90 -4.11 25.04
CA MET A 182 18.68 -2.86 25.78
C MET A 182 18.45 -3.07 27.30
N PRO A 183 17.71 -4.11 27.75
CA PRO A 183 17.56 -4.44 29.17
C PRO A 183 18.88 -4.81 29.87
N LEU A 184 19.77 -5.51 29.15
CA LEU A 184 21.07 -5.94 29.66
C LEU A 184 21.99 -4.72 29.84
N PHE A 185 21.89 -3.74 28.94
CA PHE A 185 22.60 -2.48 29.06
C PHE A 185 22.10 -1.65 30.27
N ARG A 186 20.77 -1.54 30.46
CA ARG A 186 20.15 -0.82 31.60
C ARG A 186 20.60 -1.36 32.96
N ARG A 187 20.72 -2.68 33.11
CA ARG A 187 21.22 -3.29 34.37
C ARG A 187 22.71 -3.06 34.62
N ARG A 188 23.51 -2.83 33.57
CA ARG A 188 24.98 -2.78 33.66
C ARG A 188 25.54 -1.37 33.81
N THR A 189 24.85 -0.35 33.29
CA THR A 189 25.35 1.05 33.27
C THR A 189 24.58 2.01 34.18
N GLY A 190 23.44 1.60 34.77
CA GLY A 190 22.62 2.47 35.63
C GLY A 190 22.03 3.69 34.90
N LEU A 191 22.21 3.79 33.58
CA LEU A 191 21.76 4.90 32.76
C LEU A 191 20.23 4.82 32.57
N VAL A 192 19.54 5.68 33.30
CA VAL A 192 18.11 5.96 33.11
C VAL A 192 18.01 7.03 32.02
N PHE A 193 17.64 6.64 30.80
CA PHE A 193 17.13 7.63 29.86
C PHE A 193 15.86 8.23 30.49
N PRO A 194 15.68 9.56 30.47
CA PRO A 194 14.47 10.17 30.98
C PRO A 194 13.31 9.62 30.16
N SER A 195 12.51 8.73 30.76
CA SER A 195 11.15 8.53 30.31
C SER A 195 10.49 9.90 30.47
N LYS A 196 10.27 10.62 29.37
CA LYS A 196 9.35 11.75 29.43
C LYS A 196 8.08 11.19 30.06
N PRO A 197 7.65 11.67 31.23
CA PRO A 197 6.35 11.27 31.74
C PRO A 197 5.35 11.63 30.64
N LEU A 198 4.43 10.71 30.35
CA LEU A 198 3.22 11.07 29.62
C LEU A 198 2.66 12.34 30.29
N PRO A 199 2.34 13.39 29.52
CA PRO A 199 1.97 14.68 30.10
C PRO A 199 0.85 14.47 31.11
N THR A 200 1.10 14.87 32.35
CA THR A 200 0.08 14.96 33.40
C THR A 200 -1.02 15.88 32.91
N ARG A 201 -2.27 15.40 32.94
CA ARG A 201 -3.48 16.13 32.54
C ARG A 201 -3.46 17.56 33.08
N HIS A 202 -3.26 18.54 32.20
CA HIS A 202 -3.68 19.92 32.45
C HIS A 202 -5.10 20.07 31.86
N PRO A 203 -6.06 20.77 32.52
CA PRO A 203 -7.48 20.56 32.24
C PRO A 203 -8.04 21.16 30.93
N SER A 204 -7.21 21.59 29.96
CA SER A 204 -7.70 22.47 28.89
C SER A 204 -7.22 22.18 27.47
N VAL A 205 -6.64 21.01 27.17
CA VAL A 205 -6.36 20.64 25.76
C VAL A 205 -6.89 19.25 25.44
N ARG A 206 -8.06 19.20 24.77
CA ARG A 206 -8.65 18.01 24.18
C ARG A 206 -8.01 17.78 22.80
N LEU A 207 -6.90 17.04 22.75
CA LEU A 207 -6.30 16.52 21.51
C LEU A 207 -6.37 14.98 21.53
N LEU A 208 -6.78 14.43 20.39
CA LEU A 208 -7.15 13.04 20.14
C LEU A 208 -6.10 12.02 20.64
N PHE A 209 -6.38 11.36 21.76
CA PHE A 209 -5.95 9.98 22.01
C PHE A 209 -7.05 9.31 22.88
N TRP A 210 -7.66 8.26 22.33
CA TRP A 210 -8.76 7.48 22.92
C TRP A 210 -8.25 6.64 24.13
N PRO A 211 -9.10 6.32 25.13
CA PRO A 211 -8.67 6.07 26.51
C PRO A 211 -8.29 4.60 26.79
N PRO A 212 -7.62 4.32 27.93
CA PRO A 212 -7.31 2.96 28.37
C PRO A 212 -8.52 2.35 29.09
N TYR A 213 -8.90 1.13 28.72
CA TYR A 213 -9.81 0.30 29.51
C TYR A 213 -9.03 -0.35 30.66
N SER A 214 -9.57 -0.16 31.87
CA SER A 214 -9.23 -0.85 33.10
C SER A 214 -9.84 -2.25 33.13
N TYR A 215 -9.04 -3.27 33.40
CA TYR A 215 -9.55 -4.57 33.86
C TYR A 215 -9.36 -4.67 35.38
N SER A 216 -10.43 -5.11 36.05
CA SER A 216 -10.40 -5.60 37.43
C SER A 216 -9.79 -7.00 37.48
#